data_AF-A0A529QQA3-F1
#
_entry.id   AF-A0A529QQA3-F1
#
_cell.length_a   1.000
_cell.length_b   1.000
_cell.length_c   1.000
_cell.angle_alpha   90.00
_cell.angle_beta   90.00
_cell.angle_gamma   90.00
#
_symmetry.space_group_name_H-M   'P 1'
#
loop_
_entity.id
_entity.type
_entity.pdbx_description
1 polymer ?
#
loop_
_entity_poly.entity_id
_entity_poly.type
_entity_poly.pdbx_seq_one_letter_code
_entity_poly.pdbx_strand_id
1 'polypeptide(L)'
;MTSANTGTEMGSSASRFNLQQYVVYLGFLAIFLFFAFMLRDSGFLTVRNLSNIVLQTAPVTIMAIGLVFVMSAGEIDLSIGSIVAVSALAAAVTIASYGMAAGIVAGLGAGILIGLING
;
A
#
# COMPACT_ATOMS: atom_id res chain seq x y z
N MET A 1 8.46 68.16 -20.32
CA MET A 1 9.63 67.27 -20.37
C MET A 1 9.70 66.58 -19.01
N THR A 2 9.52 65.29 -18.79
CA THR A 2 9.48 64.12 -19.68
C THR A 2 8.87 62.96 -18.89
N SER A 3 7.96 62.24 -19.56
CA SER A 3 7.44 60.88 -19.35
C SER A 3 7.14 60.34 -17.95
N ALA A 4 5.84 60.13 -17.72
CA ALA A 4 5.31 58.99 -16.99
C ALA A 4 5.76 57.68 -17.67
N ASN A 5 6.56 56.87 -16.98
CA ASN A 5 6.84 55.50 -17.37
C ASN A 5 5.92 54.57 -16.56
N THR A 6 4.66 54.46 -17.00
CA THR A 6 3.72 53.46 -16.48
C THR A 6 3.98 52.15 -17.22
N GLY A 7 5.09 51.49 -16.87
CA GLY A 7 5.36 50.13 -17.29
C GLY A 7 4.33 49.22 -16.62
N THR A 8 3.31 48.83 -17.38
CA THR A 8 2.36 47.79 -16.99
C THR A 8 3.12 46.48 -16.85
N GLU A 9 3.44 46.09 -15.61
CA GLU A 9 3.86 44.73 -15.30
C GLU A 9 2.67 43.80 -15.56
N MET A 10 2.55 43.33 -16.80
CA MET A 10 1.73 42.16 -17.12
C MET A 10 2.41 40.93 -16.52
N GLY A 11 2.29 40.78 -15.20
CA GLY A 11 2.59 39.54 -14.52
C GLY A 11 1.65 38.48 -15.06
N SER A 12 2.14 37.64 -15.98
CA SER A 12 1.43 36.43 -16.36
C SER A 12 1.30 35.56 -15.12
N SER A 13 0.14 35.62 -14.46
CA SER A 13 -0.28 34.61 -13.50
C SER A 13 -0.52 33.31 -14.26
N ALA A 14 0.56 32.66 -14.69
CA ALA A 14 0.54 31.25 -14.94
C ALA A 14 0.29 30.60 -13.59
N SER A 15 -0.97 30.20 -13.36
CA SER A 15 -1.34 29.34 -12.24
C SER A 15 -0.35 28.18 -12.22
N ARG A 16 0.58 28.22 -11.27
CA ARG A 16 1.55 27.14 -11.08
C ARG A 16 0.75 26.00 -10.50
N PHE A 17 0.13 25.20 -11.37
CA PHE A 17 -0.38 23.89 -10.97
C PHE A 17 0.79 23.20 -10.26
N ASN A 18 0.61 22.89 -8.97
CA ASN A 18 1.61 22.21 -8.15
C ASN A 18 1.72 20.76 -8.62
N LEU A 19 2.25 20.56 -9.82
CA LEU A 19 2.38 19.26 -10.48
C LEU A 19 3.15 18.28 -9.59
N GLN A 20 4.08 18.80 -8.79
CA GLN A 20 4.83 18.11 -7.74
C GLN A 20 3.94 17.37 -6.73
N GLN A 21 2.80 17.93 -6.33
CA GLN A 21 1.84 17.26 -5.43
C GLN A 21 1.10 16.11 -6.12
N TYR A 22 1.00 16.13 -7.45
CA TYR A 22 0.27 15.14 -8.24
C TYR A 22 1.15 14.07 -8.89
N VAL A 23 2.48 14.17 -8.76
CA VAL A 23 3.44 13.25 -9.42
C VAL A 23 3.13 11.79 -9.09
N VAL A 24 2.79 11.47 -7.84
CA VAL A 24 2.48 10.09 -7.43
C VAL A 24 1.20 9.59 -8.11
N TYR A 25 0.14 10.40 -8.15
CA TYR A 25 -1.12 10.02 -8.79
C TYR A 25 -0.98 9.88 -10.31
N LEU A 26 -0.25 10.81 -10.95
CA LEU A 26 0.03 10.75 -12.38
C LEU A 26 0.94 9.58 -12.73
N GLY A 27 1.95 9.30 -11.90
CA GLY A 27 2.82 8.13 -12.04
C GLY A 27 2.05 6.83 -11.91
N PHE A 28 1.18 6.71 -10.90
CA PHE A 28 0.28 5.57 -10.75
C PHE A 28 -0.61 5.40 -11.98
N LEU A 29 -1.27 6.47 -12.43
CA LEU A 29 -2.15 6.42 -13.59
C LEU A 29 -1.40 6.01 -14.86
N ALA A 30 -0.20 6.55 -15.08
CA ALA A 30 0.63 6.21 -16.23
C ALA A 30 1.02 4.72 -16.22
N ILE A 31 1.52 4.20 -15.10
CA ILE A 31 1.88 2.79 -14.95
C ILE A 31 0.65 1.89 -15.10
N PHE A 32 -0.47 2.28 -14.48
CA PHE A 32 -1.72 1.53 -14.56
C PHE A 32 -2.23 1.42 -15.99
N LEU A 33 -2.29 2.54 -16.72
CA LEU A 33 -2.73 2.56 -18.12
C LEU A 33 -1.76 1.81 -19.04
N PHE A 34 -0.45 1.93 -18.81
CA PHE A 34 0.56 1.19 -19.55
C PHE A 34 0.35 -0.32 -19.45
N PHE A 35 0.21 -0.87 -18.23
CA PHE A 35 -0.03 -2.30 -18.04
C PHE A 35 -1.46 -2.72 -18.44
N ALA A 36 -2.47 -1.86 -18.22
CA ALA A 36 -3.82 -2.11 -18.68
C ALA A 36 -3.91 -2.30 -20.20
N PHE A 37 -3.13 -1.52 -20.95
CA PHE A 37 -3.07 -1.66 -22.40
C PHE A 37 -2.19 -2.85 -22.82
N MET A 38 -0.98 -2.95 -22.29
CA MET A 38 0.00 -3.96 -22.69
C MET A 38 -0.42 -5.39 -22.31
N LEU A 39 -1.08 -5.57 -21.16
CA LEU A 39 -1.50 -6.88 -20.62
C LEU A 39 -3.03 -7.07 -20.70
N ARG A 40 -3.70 -6.39 -21.64
CA ARG A 40 -5.14 -6.47 -21.83
C ARG A 40 -5.63 -7.92 -21.96
N ASP A 41 -4.97 -8.70 -22.82
CA ASP A 41 -5.32 -10.11 -23.07
C ASP A 41 -4.70 -11.07 -22.05
N SER A 42 -3.68 -10.63 -21.31
CA SER A 42 -3.02 -11.40 -20.24
C SER A 42 -3.75 -11.31 -18.89
N GLY A 43 -4.86 -10.58 -18.83
CA GLY A 43 -5.78 -10.59 -17.70
C GLY A 43 -5.57 -9.51 -16.63
N PHE A 44 -4.78 -8.46 -16.92
CA PHE A 44 -4.50 -7.39 -15.95
C PHE A 44 -5.77 -6.74 -15.39
N LEU A 45 -6.74 -6.41 -16.25
CA LEU A 45 -8.03 -5.81 -15.85
C LEU A 45 -9.13 -6.84 -15.56
N THR A 46 -8.80 -8.12 -15.38
CA THR A 46 -9.83 -9.11 -15.05
C THR A 46 -10.37 -8.91 -13.65
N VAL A 47 -11.67 -9.18 -13.45
CA VAL A 47 -12.30 -9.14 -12.12
C VAL A 47 -11.52 -10.01 -11.13
N ARG A 48 -11.04 -11.18 -11.55
CA ARG A 48 -10.22 -12.06 -10.70
C ARG A 48 -8.94 -11.38 -10.23
N ASN A 49 -8.20 -10.71 -11.12
CA ASN A 49 -6.96 -10.02 -10.74
C ASN A 49 -7.24 -8.83 -9.82
N LEU A 50 -8.22 -7.99 -10.17
CA LEU A 50 -8.63 -6.83 -9.37
C LEU A 50 -9.13 -7.26 -7.98
N SER A 51 -10.00 -8.27 -7.90
CA SER A 51 -10.46 -8.84 -6.64
C SER A 51 -9.33 -9.45 -5.84
N ASN A 52 -8.38 -10.15 -6.47
CA ASN A 52 -7.21 -10.69 -5.78
C ASN A 52 -6.35 -9.56 -5.17
N ILE A 53 -6.15 -8.45 -5.88
CA ILE A 53 -5.41 -7.29 -5.36
C ILE A 53 -6.13 -6.71 -4.13
N VAL A 54 -7.45 -6.52 -4.22
CA VAL A 54 -8.25 -5.98 -3.11
C VAL A 54 -8.23 -6.94 -1.91
N LEU A 55 -8.42 -8.24 -2.13
CA LEU A 55 -8.43 -9.25 -1.08
C LEU A 55 -7.05 -9.44 -0.43
N GLN A 56 -5.96 -9.25 -1.17
CA GLN A 56 -4.60 -9.30 -0.63
C GLN A 56 -4.22 -8.03 0.14
N THR A 57 -4.71 -6.87 -0.28
CA THR A 57 -4.42 -5.59 0.40
C THR A 57 -5.30 -5.35 1.62
N ALA A 58 -6.54 -5.87 1.64
CA ALA A 58 -7.48 -5.67 2.75
C ALA A 58 -6.92 -6.06 4.14
N PRO A 59 -6.28 -7.23 4.35
CA PRO A 59 -5.68 -7.58 5.64
C PRO A 59 -4.62 -6.56 6.09
N VAL A 60 -3.77 -6.09 5.17
CA VAL A 60 -2.72 -5.10 5.48
C VAL A 60 -3.32 -3.76 5.86
N THR A 61 -4.38 -3.31 5.16
CA THR A 61 -5.08 -2.07 5.50
C THR A 61 -5.75 -2.15 6.86
N ILE A 62 -6.38 -3.28 7.20
CA ILE A 62 -6.97 -3.50 8.53
C ILE A 62 -5.89 -3.46 9.62
N MET A 63 -4.75 -4.12 9.41
CA MET A 63 -3.62 -4.06 10.35
C MET A 63 -3.07 -2.64 10.51
N ALA A 64 -2.97 -1.87 9.42
CA ALA A 64 -2.49 -0.49 9.44
C ALA A 64 -3.39 0.41 10.31
N ILE A 65 -4.71 0.19 10.31
CA ILE A 65 -5.63 0.93 11.19
C ILE A 65 -5.32 0.62 12.67
N GLY A 66 -5.07 -0.64 13.03
CA GLY A 66 -4.65 -1.02 14.38
C GLY A 66 -3.34 -0.36 14.80
N LEU A 67 -2.36 -0.34 13.88
CA LEU A 67 -1.06 0.30 14.09
C LEU A 67 -1.16 1.81 14.38
N VAL A 68 -2.12 2.51 13.77
CA VAL A 68 -2.33 3.95 14.05
C VAL A 68 -2.67 4.18 15.53
N PHE A 69 -3.47 3.31 16.16
CA PHE A 69 -3.80 3.45 17.58
C PHE A 69 -2.57 3.25 18.46
N VAL A 70 -1.76 2.22 18.19
CA VAL A 70 -0.54 1.94 18.97
C VAL A 70 0.48 3.06 18.81
N MET A 71 0.69 3.53 17.58
CA MET A 71 1.57 4.69 17.33
C MET A 71 1.05 5.97 18.00
N SER A 72 -0.26 6.16 18.07
CA SER A 72 -0.85 7.34 18.75
C SER A 72 -0.59 7.34 20.26
N ALA A 73 -0.38 6.17 20.86
CA ALA A 73 0.02 6.03 22.27
C ALA A 73 1.52 6.37 22.50
N GLY A 74 2.27 6.69 21.44
CA GLY A 74 3.71 7.01 21.51
C GLY A 74 4.60 5.76 21.50
N GLU A 75 4.03 4.59 21.24
CA GLU A 75 4.76 3.33 21.17
C GLU A 75 5.16 3.03 19.72
N ILE A 76 6.44 2.70 19.51
CA ILE A 76 6.95 2.18 18.24
C ILE A 76 6.88 0.67 18.31
N ASP A 77 5.66 0.14 18.30
CA ASP A 77 5.42 -1.30 18.37
C ASP A 77 5.66 -1.97 17.00
N LEU A 78 6.86 -2.52 16.85
CA LEU A 78 7.25 -3.31 15.68
C LEU A 78 6.83 -4.78 15.78
N SER A 79 6.22 -5.21 16.90
CA SER A 79 5.88 -6.61 17.15
C SER A 79 4.88 -7.16 16.13
N ILE A 80 3.93 -6.35 15.66
CA ILE A 80 2.95 -6.81 14.66
C ILE A 80 3.63 -7.23 13.34
N GLY A 81 4.71 -6.55 12.95
CA GLY A 81 5.46 -6.86 11.74
C GLY A 81 6.18 -8.20 11.84
N SER A 82 6.81 -8.47 12.99
CA SER A 82 7.49 -9.74 13.23
C SER A 82 6.51 -10.90 13.40
N ILE A 83 5.38 -10.70 14.07
CA ILE A 83 4.31 -11.71 14.23
C ILE A 83 3.74 -12.12 12.87
N VAL A 84 3.41 -11.15 12.01
CA VAL A 84 2.92 -11.42 10.65
C VAL A 84 3.94 -12.19 9.83
N ALA A 85 5.22 -11.80 9.90
CA ALA A 85 6.30 -12.47 9.17
C ALA A 85 6.48 -13.93 9.61
N VAL A 86 6.52 -14.20 10.93
CA VAL A 86 6.66 -15.56 11.46
C VAL A 86 5.43 -16.41 11.15
N SER A 87 4.22 -15.86 11.28
CA SER A 87 2.98 -16.57 10.96
C SER A 87 2.90 -16.95 9.48
N ALA A 88 3.28 -16.03 8.59
CA ALA A 88 3.32 -16.28 7.15
C ALA A 88 4.40 -17.32 6.78
N LEU A 89 5.58 -17.24 7.39
CA LEU A 89 6.65 -18.20 7.16
C LEU A 89 6.27 -19.60 7.66
N ALA A 90 5.70 -19.71 8.86
CA ALA A 90 5.20 -20.96 9.42
C ALA A 90 4.15 -21.58 8.50
N ALA A 91 3.17 -20.80 8.05
CA ALA A 91 2.21 -21.26 7.06
C ALA A 91 2.89 -21.75 5.77
N ALA A 92 3.76 -20.93 5.17
CA ALA A 92 4.39 -21.24 3.89
C ALA A 92 5.23 -22.53 3.93
N VAL A 93 6.08 -22.68 4.96
CA VAL A 93 6.94 -23.85 5.15
C VAL A 93 6.10 -25.10 5.40
N THR A 94 5.06 -25.01 6.23
CA THR A 94 4.18 -26.16 6.50
C THR A 94 3.34 -26.53 5.28
N ILE A 95 2.86 -25.57 4.48
CA ILE A 95 2.17 -25.85 3.21
C ILE A 95 3.06 -26.68 2.28
N ALA A 96 4.34 -26.32 2.18
CA ALA A 96 5.28 -26.98 1.27
C ALA A 96 5.49 -28.47 1.58
N SER A 97 5.37 -28.88 2.85
CA SER A 97 5.63 -30.26 3.28
C SER A 97 4.38 -31.05 3.69
N TYR A 98 3.33 -30.38 4.16
CA TYR A 98 2.17 -31.02 4.81
C TYR A 98 0.82 -30.56 4.23
N GLY A 99 0.84 -29.69 3.21
CA GLY A 99 -0.37 -29.23 2.53
C GLY A 99 -1.11 -28.09 3.22
N MET A 100 -2.16 -27.61 2.56
CA MET A 100 -2.86 -26.36 2.91
C MET A 100 -3.45 -26.35 4.33
N ALA A 101 -4.11 -27.44 4.73
CA ALA A 101 -4.78 -27.52 6.03
C ALA A 101 -3.78 -27.40 7.20
N ALA A 102 -2.65 -28.13 7.12
CA ALA A 102 -1.59 -28.05 8.11
C ALA A 102 -0.94 -26.66 8.14
N GLY A 103 -0.77 -26.04 6.96
CA GLY A 103 -0.30 -24.66 6.82
C GLY A 103 -1.15 -23.62 7.53
N ILE A 104 -2.46 -23.71 7.37
CA ILE A 104 -3.42 -22.81 8.03
C ILE A 104 -3.28 -22.94 9.55
N VAL A 105 -3.25 -24.18 10.06
CA VAL A 105 -3.10 -24.43 11.51
C VAL A 105 -1.77 -23.92 12.03
N ALA A 106 -0.66 -24.14 11.31
CA ALA A 106 0.66 -23.69 11.72
C ALA A 106 0.78 -22.16 11.74
N GLY A 107 0.27 -21.47 10.71
CA GLY A 107 0.30 -20.02 10.64
C GLY A 107 -0.57 -19.35 11.70
N LEU A 108 -1.82 -19.81 11.87
CA LEU A 108 -2.72 -19.32 12.91
C LEU A 108 -2.16 -19.63 14.30
N GLY A 109 -1.64 -20.84 14.51
CA GLY A 109 -1.03 -21.25 15.78
C GLY A 109 0.16 -20.38 16.16
N ALA A 110 1.08 -20.13 15.22
CA ALA A 110 2.23 -19.24 15.47
C ALA A 110 1.78 -17.81 15.82
N GLY A 111 0.85 -17.24 15.06
CA GLY A 111 0.33 -15.89 15.31
C GLY A 111 -0.37 -15.75 16.65
N ILE A 112 -1.24 -16.71 17.00
CA ILE A 112 -1.96 -16.72 18.28
C ILE A 112 -0.98 -16.89 19.44
N LEU A 113 -0.06 -17.85 19.37
CA LEU A 113 0.87 -18.12 20.46
C LEU A 113 1.80 -16.93 20.74
N ILE A 114 2.38 -16.33 19.70
CA ILE A 114 3.27 -15.18 19.86
C ILE A 114 2.46 -13.95 20.30
N GLY A 115 1.27 -13.75 19.74
CA GLY A 115 0.36 -12.67 20.13
C GLY A 115 -0.06 -12.76 21.60
N LEU A 116 -0.32 -13.96 22.12
CA LEU A 116 -0.65 -14.16 23.54
C LEU A 116 0.53 -13.90 24.50
N ILE A 117 1.76 -14.06 24.02
CA ILE A 117 2.96 -13.82 24.83
C ILE A 117 3.33 -12.34 24.86
N ASN A 118 3.16 -11.65 23.72
CA ASN A 118 3.59 -10.26 23.55
C ASN A 118 2.48 -9.23 23.82
N GLY A 119 1.22 -9.63 23.70
CA GLY A 119 0.05 -8.75 23.81
C GLY A 119 -0.39 -8.47 25.23
#